data_AF-W9DW05-F1
#
_entry.id   AF-W9DW05-F1
#
_cell.length_a   1.000
_cell.length_b   1.000
_cell.length_c   1.000
_cell.angle_alpha   90.00
_cell.angle_beta   90.00
_cell.angle_gamma   90.00
#
_symmetry.space_group_name_H-M   'P 1'
#
loop_
_entity.id
_entity.type
_entity.pdbx_description
1 polymer ?
#
loop_
_entity_poly.entity_id
_entity_poly.type
_entity_poly.pdbx_seq_one_letter_code
_entity_poly.pdbx_strand_id
1 'polypeptide(L)'
;MIDVAGILMANITYVILITLGGALISWSVHFVPVGGAPAAMAQATGIGTGTVQLAAGAGLTGLVTAGAMMQVSNSPALVIASGAVGAMIMISATMIVGTWVYVYGVGCPPASAKVKYDPITKDRQDLYVSQGTEGHGLPTVSFVSGVIGGALGGVGGSVVYYALMSVQNGLPLADLVGMASVFAVGIFFVNAVIPSYNIGGTIEGFHDPKFKRFPKAVLASLIATFFCALISVLAIGGL
;
A
#
# COMPACT_ATOMS: atom_id res chain seq x y z
N MET A 1 -16.79 27.52 23.01
CA MET A 1 -15.58 27.53 22.16
C MET A 1 -15.19 26.09 21.95
N ILE A 2 -14.87 25.68 20.72
CA ILE A 2 -14.39 24.31 20.44
C ILE A 2 -13.04 24.15 21.14
N ASP A 3 -12.93 23.19 22.07
CA ASP A 3 -11.70 22.90 22.79
C ASP A 3 -10.78 22.01 21.93
N VAL A 4 -10.18 22.63 20.92
CA VAL A 4 -9.25 21.98 19.98
C VAL A 4 -8.09 21.31 20.71
N ALA A 5 -7.56 21.95 21.75
CA ALA A 5 -6.44 21.44 22.51
C ALA A 5 -6.86 20.21 23.35
N GLY A 6 -8.02 20.26 24.01
CA GLY A 6 -8.56 19.13 24.76
C GLY A 6 -8.82 17.90 23.90
N ILE A 7 -9.44 18.09 22.72
CA ILE A 7 -9.71 16.98 21.77
C ILE A 7 -8.41 16.30 21.32
N LEU A 8 -7.38 17.09 20.98
CA LEU A 8 -6.10 16.55 20.53
C LEU A 8 -5.34 15.85 21.65
N MET A 9 -5.34 16.41 22.86
CA MET A 9 -4.65 15.82 24.01
C MET A 9 -5.27 14.48 24.43
N ALA A 10 -6.60 14.36 24.35
CA ALA A 10 -7.30 13.10 24.64
C ALA A 10 -7.04 12.00 23.60
N ASN A 11 -6.74 12.38 22.36
CA ASN A 11 -6.60 11.46 21.22
C ASN A 11 -5.17 11.40 20.64
N ILE A 12 -4.17 11.88 21.38
CA ILE A 12 -2.78 12.02 20.90
C ILE A 12 -2.19 10.69 20.43
N THR A 13 -2.52 9.60 21.12
CA THR A 13 -2.10 8.24 20.75
C THR A 13 -2.60 7.86 19.35
N TYR A 14 -3.83 8.23 19.00
CA TYR A 14 -4.41 7.93 17.69
C TYR A 14 -3.80 8.80 16.59
N VAL A 15 -3.44 10.06 16.88
CA VAL A 15 -2.68 10.90 15.96
C VAL A 15 -1.34 10.24 15.60
N ILE A 16 -0.63 9.70 16.59
CA ILE A 16 0.63 8.99 16.38
C ILE A 16 0.42 7.71 15.57
N LEU A 17 -0.59 6.90 15.91
CA LEU A 17 -0.90 5.66 15.19
C LEU A 17 -1.27 5.91 13.72
N ILE A 18 -2.09 6.92 13.44
CA ILE A 18 -2.45 7.31 12.06
C ILE A 18 -1.18 7.72 11.31
N THR A 19 -0.31 8.53 11.93
CA THR A 19 0.95 9.00 11.34
C THR A 19 1.88 7.83 10.98
N LEU A 20 2.04 6.86 11.89
CA LEU A 20 2.83 5.65 11.65
C LEU A 20 2.20 4.76 10.57
N GLY A 21 0.86 4.63 10.58
CA GLY A 21 0.13 3.91 9.54
C GLY A 21 0.33 4.49 8.15
N GLY A 22 0.30 5.82 8.00
CA GLY A 22 0.61 6.49 6.74
C GLY A 22 2.04 6.27 6.25
N ALA A 23 3.02 6.25 7.16
CA ALA A 23 4.40 5.93 6.82
C ALA A 23 4.54 4.48 6.31
N LEU A 24 3.84 3.51 6.92
CA LEU A 24 3.81 2.12 6.46
C LEU A 24 3.16 1.97 5.09
N ILE A 25 2.09 2.73 4.80
CA ILE A 25 1.47 2.79 3.47
C ILE A 25 2.49 3.32 2.45
N SER A 26 3.22 4.39 2.76
CA SER A 26 4.25 4.91 1.85
C SER A 26 5.36 3.90 1.57
N TRP A 27 5.75 3.14 2.59
CA TRP A 27 6.73 2.06 2.46
C TRP A 27 6.22 0.96 1.53
N SER A 28 4.95 0.57 1.65
CA SER A 28 4.36 -0.49 0.83
C SER A 28 4.48 -0.24 -0.67
N VAL A 29 4.31 1.00 -1.12
CA VAL A 29 4.27 1.34 -2.55
C VAL A 29 5.60 1.07 -3.26
N HIS A 30 6.72 1.15 -2.54
CA HIS A 30 8.05 0.86 -3.12
C HIS A 30 8.29 -0.63 -3.32
N PHE A 31 7.54 -1.48 -2.62
CA PHE A 31 7.62 -2.93 -2.74
C PHE A 31 6.71 -3.49 -3.82
N VAL A 32 5.58 -2.83 -4.11
CA VAL A 32 4.62 -3.29 -5.11
C VAL A 32 5.24 -3.13 -6.51
N PRO A 33 5.33 -4.21 -7.32
CA PRO A 33 5.89 -4.15 -8.66
C PRO A 33 4.88 -3.53 -9.63
N VAL A 34 5.29 -2.49 -10.35
CA VAL A 34 4.40 -1.70 -11.21
C VAL A 34 5.15 -1.22 -12.42
N GLY A 35 4.54 -1.38 -13.60
CA GLY A 35 5.19 -0.99 -14.85
C GLY A 35 4.43 0.00 -15.71
N GLY A 36 3.26 0.49 -15.29
CA GLY A 36 2.49 1.52 -16.01
C GLY A 36 2.20 1.13 -17.48
N ALA A 37 2.29 2.10 -18.40
CA ALA A 37 2.06 1.86 -19.83
C ALA A 37 3.05 0.84 -20.45
N PRO A 38 4.37 0.87 -20.14
CA PRO A 38 5.30 -0.16 -20.59
C PRO A 38 4.91 -1.58 -20.15
N ALA A 39 4.50 -1.80 -18.90
CA ALA A 39 4.02 -3.14 -18.49
C ALA A 39 2.72 -3.53 -19.16
N ALA A 40 1.81 -2.59 -19.42
CA ALA A 40 0.58 -2.88 -20.18
C ALA A 40 0.90 -3.38 -21.60
N MET A 41 2.02 -2.95 -22.18
CA MET A 41 2.55 -3.42 -23.47
C MET A 41 3.51 -4.61 -23.34
N ALA A 42 3.64 -5.19 -22.14
CA ALA A 42 4.60 -6.23 -21.80
C ALA A 42 6.07 -5.85 -22.08
N GLN A 43 6.42 -4.56 -22.06
CA GLN A 43 7.78 -4.04 -22.29
C GLN A 43 8.50 -3.64 -21.00
N ALA A 44 7.87 -3.83 -19.85
CA ALA A 44 8.49 -3.70 -18.54
C ALA A 44 7.88 -4.73 -17.59
N THR A 45 8.61 -5.05 -16.52
CA THR A 45 8.05 -5.82 -15.42
C THR A 45 7.01 -5.02 -14.62
N GLY A 46 6.16 -5.76 -13.91
CA GLY A 46 5.10 -5.21 -13.09
C GLY A 46 3.72 -5.37 -13.73
N ILE A 47 2.69 -4.97 -12.99
CA ILE A 47 1.33 -4.94 -13.51
C ILE A 47 1.11 -3.63 -14.28
N GLY A 48 0.41 -3.70 -15.41
CA GLY A 48 0.05 -2.57 -16.28
C GLY A 48 -1.01 -1.63 -15.68
N THR A 49 -0.78 -1.11 -14.48
CA THR A 49 -1.66 -0.14 -13.80
C THR A 49 -0.82 0.90 -13.07
N GLY A 50 -1.46 1.92 -12.48
CA GLY A 50 -0.77 2.90 -11.65
C GLY A 50 -0.37 2.32 -10.29
N THR A 51 0.80 2.72 -9.77
CA THR A 51 1.30 2.33 -8.44
C THR A 51 0.32 2.67 -7.34
N VAL A 52 -0.31 3.84 -7.47
CA VAL A 52 -1.36 4.31 -6.58
C VAL A 52 -2.58 3.39 -6.62
N GLN A 53 -2.99 2.89 -7.79
CA GLN A 53 -4.20 2.08 -7.94
C GLN A 53 -4.01 0.67 -7.35
N LEU A 54 -2.86 0.04 -7.55
CA LEU A 54 -2.57 -1.28 -6.95
C LEU A 54 -2.39 -1.18 -5.45
N ALA A 55 -1.62 -0.20 -4.98
CA ALA A 55 -1.42 0.01 -3.56
C ALA A 55 -2.74 0.38 -2.88
N ALA A 56 -3.55 1.27 -3.49
CA ALA A 56 -4.89 1.60 -3.00
C ALA A 56 -5.79 0.38 -2.95
N GLY A 57 -5.85 -0.42 -4.03
CA GLY A 57 -6.62 -1.66 -4.00
C GLY A 57 -6.22 -2.56 -2.83
N ALA A 58 -4.92 -2.80 -2.63
CA ALA A 58 -4.44 -3.71 -1.59
C ALA A 58 -4.73 -3.15 -0.19
N GLY A 59 -4.48 -1.85 -0.01
CA GLY A 59 -4.79 -1.12 1.22
C GLY A 59 -6.27 -1.10 1.57
N LEU A 60 -7.15 -0.82 0.62
CA LEU A 60 -8.59 -0.80 0.80
C LEU A 60 -9.14 -2.19 1.15
N THR A 61 -8.62 -3.25 0.52
CA THR A 61 -8.96 -4.62 0.95
C THR A 61 -8.51 -4.88 2.40
N GLY A 62 -7.34 -4.36 2.79
CA GLY A 62 -6.87 -4.38 4.18
C GLY A 62 -7.81 -3.64 5.15
N LEU A 63 -8.36 -2.49 4.75
CA LEU A 63 -9.36 -1.75 5.54
C LEU A 63 -10.65 -2.55 5.75
N VAL A 64 -11.19 -3.12 4.68
CA VAL A 64 -12.44 -3.90 4.71
C VAL A 64 -12.28 -5.14 5.60
N THR A 65 -11.15 -5.85 5.46
CA THR A 65 -10.86 -7.04 6.27
C THR A 65 -10.62 -6.69 7.74
N ALA A 66 -9.95 -5.57 8.04
CA ALA A 66 -9.81 -5.06 9.40
C ALA A 66 -11.18 -4.70 10.01
N GLY A 67 -12.03 -3.98 9.28
CA GLY A 67 -13.38 -3.63 9.73
C GLY A 67 -14.26 -4.85 10.00
N ALA A 68 -14.16 -5.88 9.15
CA ALA A 68 -14.84 -7.16 9.38
C ALA A 68 -14.34 -7.86 10.66
N MET A 69 -13.02 -7.86 10.92
CA MET A 69 -12.48 -8.46 12.13
C MET A 69 -12.84 -7.71 13.41
N MET A 70 -13.01 -6.39 13.35
CA MET A 70 -13.48 -5.60 14.49
C MET A 70 -14.89 -5.98 14.95
N GLN A 71 -15.71 -6.62 14.10
CA GLN A 71 -17.05 -7.10 14.47
C GLN A 71 -17.02 -8.40 15.30
N VAL A 72 -15.92 -9.15 15.24
CA VAL A 72 -15.81 -10.49 15.84
C VAL A 72 -14.68 -10.60 16.86
N SER A 73 -13.80 -9.60 16.95
CA SER A 73 -12.65 -9.59 17.85
C SER A 73 -12.30 -8.19 18.32
N ASN A 74 -12.04 -8.07 19.63
CA ASN A 74 -11.55 -6.84 20.25
C ASN A 74 -10.01 -6.77 20.31
N SER A 75 -9.30 -7.77 19.76
CA SER A 75 -7.84 -7.80 19.77
C SER A 75 -7.28 -6.93 18.65
N PRO A 76 -6.55 -5.82 18.94
CA PRO A 76 -5.99 -4.96 17.91
C PRO A 76 -4.98 -5.69 17.03
N ALA A 77 -4.24 -6.66 17.59
CA ALA A 77 -3.30 -7.47 16.83
C ALA A 77 -3.99 -8.31 15.74
N LEU A 78 -5.17 -8.88 16.04
CA LEU A 78 -5.93 -9.66 15.05
C LEU A 78 -6.52 -8.78 13.95
N VAL A 79 -6.99 -7.58 14.29
CA VAL A 79 -7.52 -6.60 13.33
C VAL A 79 -6.43 -6.13 12.35
N ILE A 80 -5.24 -5.86 12.87
CA ILE A 80 -4.10 -5.44 12.04
C ILE A 80 -3.60 -6.62 11.17
N ALA A 81 -3.49 -7.81 11.76
CA ALA A 81 -3.07 -9.01 11.04
C ALA A 81 -4.04 -9.39 9.91
N SER A 82 -5.35 -9.27 10.13
CA SER A 82 -6.32 -9.53 9.06
C SER A 82 -6.23 -8.52 7.94
N GLY A 83 -5.98 -7.24 8.26
CA GLY A 83 -5.72 -6.21 7.25
C GLY A 83 -4.50 -6.54 6.39
N ALA A 84 -3.41 -7.00 7.01
CA ALA A 84 -2.21 -7.45 6.32
C ALA A 84 -2.50 -8.64 5.38
N VAL A 85 -3.16 -9.67 5.90
CA VAL A 85 -3.47 -10.89 5.13
C VAL A 85 -4.44 -10.61 4.00
N GLY A 86 -5.48 -9.80 4.22
CA GLY A 86 -6.41 -9.39 3.18
C GLY A 86 -5.72 -8.69 2.02
N ALA A 87 -4.82 -7.76 2.33
CA ALA A 87 -4.03 -7.05 1.34
C ALA A 87 -3.04 -7.97 0.60
N MET A 88 -2.37 -8.90 1.30
CA MET A 88 -1.49 -9.92 0.70
C MET A 88 -2.25 -10.81 -0.27
N ILE A 89 -3.44 -11.27 0.08
CA ILE A 89 -4.26 -12.13 -0.78
C ILE A 89 -4.65 -11.37 -2.06
N MET A 90 -5.11 -10.12 -1.92
CA MET A 90 -5.51 -9.32 -3.08
C MET A 90 -4.34 -9.09 -4.05
N ILE A 91 -3.19 -8.63 -3.54
CA ILE A 91 -2.04 -8.35 -4.41
C ILE A 91 -1.50 -9.63 -5.04
N SER A 92 -1.48 -10.74 -4.29
CA SER A 92 -1.06 -12.06 -4.81
C SER A 92 -1.98 -12.52 -5.94
N ALA A 93 -3.29 -12.45 -5.75
CA ALA A 93 -4.27 -12.84 -6.76
C ALA A 93 -4.12 -11.99 -8.03
N THR A 94 -3.95 -10.68 -7.86
CA THR A 94 -3.76 -9.75 -9.01
C THR A 94 -2.47 -10.06 -9.76
N MET A 95 -1.36 -10.32 -9.04
CA MET A 95 -0.08 -10.66 -9.66
C MET A 95 -0.12 -12.04 -10.36
N ILE A 96 -0.78 -13.05 -9.79
CA ILE A 96 -0.94 -14.37 -10.42
C ILE A 96 -1.73 -14.23 -11.73
N VAL A 97 -2.89 -13.55 -11.68
CA VAL A 97 -3.72 -13.35 -12.87
C VAL A 97 -2.96 -12.54 -13.93
N GLY A 98 -2.26 -11.48 -13.52
CA GLY A 98 -1.40 -10.71 -14.43
C GLY A 98 -0.34 -11.58 -15.10
N THR A 99 0.31 -12.46 -14.33
CA THR A 99 1.31 -13.41 -14.86
C THR A 99 0.71 -14.39 -15.86
N TRP A 100 -0.48 -14.93 -15.59
CA TRP A 100 -1.18 -15.80 -16.54
C TRP A 100 -1.49 -15.09 -17.86
N VAL A 101 -1.93 -13.83 -17.80
CA VAL A 101 -2.17 -13.03 -19.01
C VAL A 101 -0.88 -12.80 -19.79
N TYR A 102 0.23 -12.48 -19.13
CA TYR A 102 1.51 -12.29 -19.82
C TYR A 102 2.06 -13.58 -20.44
N VAL A 103 2.00 -14.70 -19.71
CA VAL A 103 2.57 -15.97 -20.16
C VAL A 103 1.67 -16.64 -21.21
N TYR A 104 0.39 -16.78 -20.94
CA TYR A 104 -0.54 -17.51 -21.82
C TYR A 104 -1.22 -16.63 -22.86
N GLY A 105 -1.44 -15.35 -22.55
CA GLY A 105 -2.08 -14.41 -23.47
C GLY A 105 -1.09 -13.74 -24.42
N VAL A 106 0.02 -13.22 -23.90
CA VAL A 106 1.01 -12.49 -24.71
C VAL A 106 2.16 -13.40 -25.19
N GLY A 107 2.48 -14.46 -24.43
CA GLY A 107 3.60 -15.35 -24.76
C GLY A 107 4.95 -14.84 -24.29
N CYS A 108 4.99 -13.89 -23.35
CA CYS A 108 6.24 -13.37 -22.79
C CYS A 108 6.59 -14.08 -21.47
N PRO A 109 7.83 -14.59 -21.32
CA PRO A 109 8.27 -15.17 -20.05
C PRO A 109 8.44 -14.08 -18.99
N PRO A 110 8.13 -14.32 -17.70
CA PRO A 110 8.38 -13.35 -16.65
C PRO A 110 9.88 -13.19 -16.43
N ALA A 111 10.43 -12.01 -16.69
CA ALA A 111 11.86 -11.76 -16.60
C ALA A 111 12.20 -10.34 -16.16
N SER A 112 13.12 -10.20 -15.20
CA SER A 112 13.64 -8.90 -14.75
C SER A 112 14.76 -8.40 -15.65
N ALA A 113 14.74 -7.11 -16.01
CA ALA A 113 15.86 -6.46 -16.69
C ALA A 113 16.83 -5.76 -15.71
N LYS A 114 16.49 -5.66 -14.43
CA LYS A 114 17.30 -4.96 -13.42
C LYS A 114 18.40 -5.82 -12.83
N VAL A 115 18.25 -7.13 -12.87
CA VAL A 115 19.19 -8.10 -12.31
C VAL A 115 19.40 -9.27 -13.26
N LYS A 116 20.63 -9.76 -13.38
CA LYS A 116 20.96 -10.90 -14.25
C LYS A 116 20.43 -12.23 -13.71
N TYR A 117 20.42 -12.36 -12.39
CA TYR A 117 19.94 -13.55 -11.68
C TYR A 117 18.86 -13.12 -10.70
N ASP A 118 17.76 -13.86 -10.67
CA ASP A 118 16.70 -13.62 -9.69
C ASP A 118 17.28 -13.78 -8.27
N PRO A 119 17.17 -12.79 -7.38
CA PRO A 119 17.67 -12.87 -6.02
C PRO A 119 17.14 -14.06 -5.22
N ILE A 120 15.92 -14.52 -5.52
CA ILE A 120 15.19 -15.59 -4.84
C ILE A 120 15.51 -16.94 -5.48
N THR A 121 15.21 -17.12 -6.78
CA THR A 121 15.32 -18.44 -7.43
C THR A 121 16.70 -18.72 -8.00
N LYS A 122 17.54 -17.68 -8.17
CA LYS A 122 18.84 -17.74 -8.87
C LYS A 122 18.73 -18.09 -10.35
N ASP A 123 17.54 -18.05 -10.92
CA ASP A 123 17.36 -18.23 -12.36
C ASP A 123 17.96 -17.07 -13.13
N ARG A 124 18.56 -17.37 -14.28
CA ARG A 124 19.19 -16.40 -15.16
C ARG A 124 18.12 -15.69 -16.00
N GLN A 125 17.96 -14.39 -15.79
CA GLN A 125 16.86 -13.58 -16.34
C GLN A 125 17.24 -12.85 -17.64
N ASP A 126 18.50 -12.46 -17.80
CA ASP A 126 19.00 -11.65 -18.93
C ASP A 126 18.79 -12.30 -20.31
N LEU A 127 18.70 -13.63 -20.36
CA LEU A 127 18.47 -14.40 -21.58
C LEU A 127 17.04 -14.27 -22.13
N TYR A 128 16.09 -13.89 -21.27
CA TYR A 128 14.65 -13.87 -21.56
C TYR A 128 14.09 -12.46 -21.73
N VAL A 129 14.96 -11.44 -21.65
CA VAL A 129 14.60 -10.03 -21.85
C VAL A 129 14.81 -9.66 -23.31
N SER A 130 13.79 -9.04 -23.92
CA SER A 130 13.82 -8.64 -25.32
C SER A 130 14.55 -7.30 -25.44
N GLN A 131 15.23 -7.08 -26.56
CA GLN A 131 16.05 -5.88 -26.74
C GLN A 131 15.18 -4.61 -26.67
N GLY A 132 15.60 -3.65 -25.86
CA GLY A 132 14.88 -2.38 -25.67
C GLY A 132 13.74 -2.42 -24.65
N THR A 133 13.55 -3.54 -23.94
CA THR A 133 12.57 -3.65 -22.86
C THR A 133 13.21 -3.58 -21.47
N GLU A 134 12.43 -3.17 -20.49
CA GLU A 134 12.79 -3.14 -19.07
C GLU A 134 12.23 -4.38 -18.36
N GLY A 135 12.30 -5.52 -19.03
CA GLY A 135 11.82 -6.81 -18.58
C GLY A 135 10.37 -7.10 -18.97
N HIS A 136 9.85 -8.21 -18.49
CA HIS A 136 8.55 -8.75 -18.89
C HIS A 136 7.81 -9.34 -17.70
N GLY A 137 6.49 -9.15 -17.65
CA GLY A 137 5.61 -9.78 -16.68
C GLY A 137 6.04 -9.56 -15.22
N LEU A 138 5.88 -10.59 -14.39
CA LEU A 138 6.15 -10.52 -12.96
C LEU A 138 7.09 -11.66 -12.56
N PRO A 139 8.43 -11.43 -12.54
CA PRO A 139 9.37 -12.43 -12.06
C PRO A 139 9.16 -12.74 -10.57
N THR A 140 9.68 -13.87 -10.09
CA THR A 140 9.43 -14.35 -8.72
C THR A 140 9.84 -13.35 -7.66
N VAL A 141 10.98 -12.67 -7.83
CA VAL A 141 11.39 -11.59 -6.92
C VAL A 141 10.36 -10.45 -6.82
N SER A 142 9.79 -10.04 -7.94
CA SER A 142 8.77 -8.99 -7.99
C SER A 142 7.49 -9.45 -7.31
N PHE A 143 7.10 -10.71 -7.50
CA PHE A 143 5.96 -11.30 -6.81
C PHE A 143 6.13 -11.24 -5.29
N VAL A 144 7.25 -11.76 -4.78
CA VAL A 144 7.52 -11.76 -3.33
C VAL A 144 7.61 -10.34 -2.78
N SER A 145 8.27 -9.44 -3.50
CA SER A 145 8.29 -8.01 -3.16
C SER A 145 6.87 -7.45 -3.04
N GLY A 146 6.01 -7.72 -4.03
CA GLY A 146 4.64 -7.25 -4.04
C GLY A 146 3.81 -7.78 -2.87
N VAL A 147 4.01 -9.04 -2.46
CA VAL A 147 3.34 -9.62 -1.28
C VAL A 147 3.77 -8.90 0.00
N ILE A 148 5.06 -8.63 0.18
CA ILE A 148 5.57 -7.84 1.30
C ILE A 148 4.99 -6.42 1.30
N GLY A 149 4.93 -5.80 0.12
CA GLY A 149 4.27 -4.50 -0.07
C GLY A 149 2.80 -4.55 0.35
N GLY A 150 2.04 -5.52 -0.15
CA GLY A 150 0.64 -5.72 0.24
C GLY A 150 0.47 -5.86 1.75
N ALA A 151 1.31 -6.66 2.41
CA ALA A 151 1.29 -6.80 3.87
C ALA A 151 1.48 -5.45 4.58
N LEU A 152 2.53 -4.70 4.23
CA LEU A 152 2.83 -3.40 4.83
C LEU A 152 1.70 -2.37 4.59
N GLY A 153 1.12 -2.37 3.38
CA GLY A 153 0.02 -1.48 3.02
C GLY A 153 -1.26 -1.83 3.79
N GLY A 154 -1.55 -3.12 3.96
CA GLY A 154 -2.66 -3.62 4.75
C GLY A 154 -2.51 -3.34 6.25
N VAL A 155 -1.31 -3.51 6.81
CA VAL A 155 -1.00 -3.09 8.19
C VAL A 155 -1.19 -1.58 8.34
N GLY A 156 -0.62 -0.79 7.44
CA GLY A 156 -0.73 0.67 7.51
C GLY A 156 -2.18 1.16 7.42
N GLY A 157 -2.96 0.62 6.48
CA GLY A 157 -4.39 0.93 6.35
C GLY A 157 -5.19 0.52 7.58
N SER A 158 -5.04 -0.71 8.05
CA SER A 158 -5.76 -1.22 9.22
C SER A 158 -5.45 -0.44 10.50
N VAL A 159 -4.20 -0.01 10.71
CA VAL A 159 -3.81 0.86 11.83
C VAL A 159 -4.49 2.22 11.74
N VAL A 160 -4.51 2.85 10.57
CA VAL A 160 -5.19 4.14 10.37
C VAL A 160 -6.68 4.01 10.69
N TYR A 161 -7.35 2.99 10.16
CA TYR A 161 -8.79 2.81 10.38
C TYR A 161 -9.12 2.45 11.82
N TYR A 162 -8.37 1.55 12.43
CA TYR A 162 -8.53 1.20 13.85
C TYR A 162 -8.37 2.45 14.74
N ALA A 163 -7.36 3.29 14.46
CA ALA A 163 -7.13 4.52 15.22
C ALA A 163 -8.29 5.51 15.06
N LEU A 164 -8.80 5.71 13.84
CA LEU A 164 -9.96 6.59 13.58
C LEU A 164 -11.25 6.08 14.25
N MET A 165 -11.48 4.77 14.25
CA MET A 165 -12.61 4.13 14.93
C MET A 165 -12.53 4.23 16.47
N SER A 166 -11.33 4.47 17.01
CA SER A 166 -11.08 4.52 18.45
C SER A 166 -11.04 5.94 19.01
N VAL A 167 -11.17 6.96 18.15
CA VAL A 167 -11.26 8.37 18.57
C VAL A 167 -12.51 8.57 19.42
N GLN A 168 -12.35 9.18 20.60
CA GLN A 168 -13.48 9.48 21.46
C GLN A 168 -14.39 10.54 20.81
N ASN A 169 -15.66 10.19 20.61
CA ASN A 169 -16.65 11.05 19.99
C ASN A 169 -18.06 10.74 20.50
N GLY A 170 -19.02 11.61 20.19
CA GLY A 170 -20.44 11.44 20.53
C GLY A 170 -21.32 10.99 19.36
N LEU A 171 -20.72 10.50 18.27
CA LEU A 171 -21.44 10.16 17.04
C LEU A 171 -22.09 8.78 17.13
N PRO A 172 -23.23 8.55 16.44
CA PRO A 172 -23.74 7.21 16.18
C PRO A 172 -22.71 6.35 15.46
N LEU A 173 -22.69 5.04 15.74
CA LEU A 173 -21.71 4.11 15.17
C LEU A 173 -21.69 4.12 13.64
N ALA A 174 -22.86 4.23 12.99
CA ALA A 174 -22.95 4.26 11.53
C ALA A 174 -22.22 5.48 10.93
N ASP A 175 -22.38 6.65 11.54
CA ASP A 175 -21.76 7.89 11.09
C ASP A 175 -20.24 7.85 11.33
N LEU A 176 -19.81 7.29 12.47
CA LEU A 176 -18.40 7.09 12.77
C LEU A 176 -17.72 6.18 11.74
N VAL A 177 -18.34 5.04 11.39
CA VAL A 177 -17.81 4.13 10.37
C VAL A 177 -17.71 4.84 9.02
N GLY A 178 -18.74 5.61 8.65
CA GLY A 178 -18.75 6.44 7.44
C GLY A 178 -17.58 7.42 7.41
N MET A 179 -17.41 8.24 8.44
CA MET A 179 -16.33 9.24 8.47
C MET A 179 -14.95 8.59 8.55
N ALA A 180 -14.77 7.59 9.42
CA ALA A 180 -13.50 6.87 9.58
C ALA A 180 -13.06 6.20 8.27
N SER A 181 -14.01 5.61 7.52
CA SER A 181 -13.69 5.01 6.22
C SER A 181 -13.27 6.05 5.18
N VAL A 182 -13.99 7.17 5.07
CA VAL A 182 -13.64 8.25 4.13
C VAL A 182 -12.26 8.85 4.44
N PHE A 183 -11.98 9.14 5.72
CA PHE A 183 -10.68 9.65 6.13
C PHE A 183 -9.56 8.61 5.95
N ALA A 184 -9.80 7.33 6.28
CA ALA A 184 -8.81 6.28 6.08
C ALA A 184 -8.45 6.12 4.59
N VAL A 185 -9.44 6.11 3.71
CA VAL A 185 -9.26 6.05 2.25
C VAL A 185 -8.48 7.28 1.76
N GLY A 186 -8.85 8.48 2.20
CA GLY A 186 -8.17 9.72 1.83
C GLY A 186 -6.70 9.74 2.26
N ILE A 187 -6.43 9.40 3.51
CA ILE A 187 -5.06 9.27 4.06
C ILE A 187 -4.27 8.22 3.29
N PHE A 188 -4.91 7.12 2.91
CA PHE A 188 -4.28 6.09 2.10
C PHE A 188 -3.85 6.63 0.74
N PHE A 189 -4.74 7.33 0.03
CA PHE A 189 -4.43 7.89 -1.28
C PHE A 189 -3.29 8.91 -1.23
N VAL A 190 -3.30 9.83 -0.25
CA VAL A 190 -2.20 10.78 -0.05
C VAL A 190 -0.86 10.04 0.08
N ASN A 191 -0.83 9.00 0.92
CA ASN A 191 0.38 8.22 1.17
C ASN A 191 0.74 7.24 0.05
N ALA A 192 -0.18 6.94 -0.86
CA ALA A 192 0.10 6.15 -2.05
C ALA A 192 0.66 7.01 -3.20
N VAL A 193 0.21 8.27 -3.29
CA VAL A 193 0.56 9.20 -4.36
C VAL A 193 1.98 9.76 -4.20
N ILE A 194 2.37 10.17 -2.99
CA ILE A 194 3.72 10.70 -2.71
C ILE A 194 4.84 9.73 -3.16
N PRO A 195 4.86 8.45 -2.73
CA PRO A 195 5.88 7.49 -3.15
C PRO A 195 5.78 7.16 -4.65
N SER A 196 4.59 7.13 -5.23
CA SER A 196 4.39 6.92 -6.68
C SER A 196 5.18 7.93 -7.52
N TYR A 197 5.05 9.22 -7.20
CA TYR A 197 5.79 10.27 -7.90
C TYR A 197 7.30 10.22 -7.64
N ASN A 198 7.71 9.79 -6.44
CA ASN A 198 9.12 9.61 -6.10
C ASN A 198 9.80 8.48 -6.90
N ILE A 199 9.05 7.41 -7.20
CA ILE A 199 9.52 6.29 -8.02
C ILE A 199 9.71 6.73 -9.48
N GLY A 200 8.74 7.46 -10.04
CA GLY A 200 8.81 8.02 -11.39
C GLY A 200 8.76 6.94 -12.48
N GLY A 201 7.62 6.26 -12.60
CA GLY A 201 7.38 5.23 -13.62
C GLY A 201 7.44 3.82 -13.04
N THR A 202 8.22 2.94 -13.66
CA THR A 202 8.25 1.51 -13.34
C THR A 202 9.12 1.19 -12.12
N ILE A 203 8.73 0.20 -11.31
CA ILE A 203 9.54 -0.39 -10.25
C ILE A 203 9.29 -1.88 -10.18
N GLU A 204 10.34 -2.67 -10.05
CA GLU A 204 10.21 -4.13 -10.00
C GLU A 204 10.06 -4.68 -8.58
N GLY A 205 10.28 -3.85 -7.55
CA GLY A 205 10.30 -4.25 -6.15
C GLY A 205 11.59 -3.84 -5.44
N PHE A 206 11.89 -4.52 -4.32
CA PHE A 206 13.00 -4.16 -3.43
C PHE A 206 14.40 -4.25 -4.05
N HIS A 207 14.58 -5.05 -5.11
CA HIS A 207 15.86 -5.19 -5.81
C HIS A 207 16.10 -4.10 -6.85
N ASP A 208 15.08 -3.30 -7.19
CA ASP A 208 15.20 -2.23 -8.16
C ASP A 208 16.09 -1.10 -7.60
N PRO A 209 17.05 -0.56 -8.38
CA PRO A 209 17.86 0.59 -7.98
C PRO A 209 17.04 1.79 -7.48
N LYS A 210 15.81 1.97 -7.98
CA LYS A 210 14.88 3.03 -7.57
C LYS A 210 14.42 2.89 -6.12
N PHE A 211 14.50 1.70 -5.52
CA PHE A 211 14.15 1.48 -4.12
C PHE A 211 14.97 2.37 -3.16
N LYS A 212 16.19 2.78 -3.54
CA LYS A 212 17.02 3.70 -2.75
C LYS A 212 16.37 5.06 -2.46
N ARG A 213 15.32 5.43 -3.20
CA ARG A 213 14.57 6.67 -3.00
C ARG A 213 13.52 6.57 -1.90
N PHE A 214 13.25 5.38 -1.35
CA PHE A 214 12.19 5.16 -0.36
C PHE A 214 12.25 6.06 0.89
N PRO A 215 13.41 6.39 1.49
CA PRO A 215 13.43 7.11 2.77
C PRO A 215 12.86 8.53 2.63
N LYS A 216 13.11 9.17 1.48
CA LYS A 216 12.60 10.52 1.20
C LYS A 216 11.07 10.52 1.07
N ALA A 217 10.52 9.50 0.42
CA ALA A 217 9.07 9.37 0.29
C ALA A 217 8.40 9.06 1.64
N VAL A 218 8.99 8.16 2.44
CA VAL A 218 8.46 7.85 3.78
C VAL A 218 8.47 9.09 4.68
N LEU A 219 9.54 9.89 4.64
CA LEU A 219 9.60 11.13 5.41
C LEU A 219 8.55 12.17 4.96
N ALA A 220 8.40 12.36 3.64
CA ALA A 220 7.38 13.26 3.10
C ALA A 220 5.96 12.79 3.47
N SER A 221 5.70 11.48 3.39
CA SER A 221 4.45 10.85 3.80
C SER A 221 4.19 10.98 5.30
N LEU A 222 5.21 10.88 6.15
CA LEU A 222 5.07 11.06 7.59
C LEU A 222 4.59 12.50 7.91
N ILE A 223 5.22 13.50 7.29
CA ILE A 223 4.83 14.91 7.46
C ILE A 223 3.40 15.14 6.95
N ALA A 224 3.08 14.66 5.74
CA ALA A 224 1.74 14.81 5.16
C ALA A 224 0.66 14.12 6.02
N THR A 225 0.93 12.90 6.48
CA THR A 225 0.00 12.13 7.31
C THR A 225 -0.21 12.79 8.66
N PHE A 226 0.83 13.38 9.26
CA PHE A 226 0.68 14.08 10.53
C PHE A 226 -0.37 15.21 10.43
N PHE A 227 -0.33 16.01 9.36
CA PHE A 227 -1.36 17.03 9.14
C PHE A 227 -2.75 16.42 8.89
N CYS A 228 -2.84 15.36 8.09
CA CYS A 228 -4.12 14.66 7.88
C CYS A 228 -4.66 14.02 9.17
N ALA A 229 -3.80 13.54 10.06
CA ALA A 229 -4.15 12.96 11.35
C ALA A 229 -4.75 14.02 12.27
N LEU A 230 -4.16 15.22 12.35
CA LEU A 230 -4.72 16.33 13.12
C LEU A 230 -6.12 16.69 12.62
N ILE A 231 -6.30 16.84 11.30
CA ILE A 231 -7.59 17.21 10.71
C ILE A 231 -8.64 16.12 10.94
N SER A 232 -8.31 14.85 10.70
CA SER A 232 -9.25 13.74 10.83
C SER A 232 -9.67 13.49 12.29
N VAL A 233 -8.74 13.57 13.24
CA VAL A 233 -9.05 13.44 14.67
C VAL A 233 -9.90 14.60 15.16
N LEU A 234 -9.64 15.83 14.71
CA LEU A 234 -10.48 16.98 15.05
C LEU A 234 -11.89 16.83 14.48
N ALA A 235 -12.01 16.46 13.20
CA ALA A 235 -13.31 16.26 12.56
C ALA A 235 -14.14 15.15 13.22
N ILE A 236 -13.52 14.04 13.62
CA ILE A 236 -14.22 12.94 14.32
C ILE A 236 -14.50 13.30 15.78
N GLY A 237 -13.58 14.00 16.45
CA GLY A 237 -13.65 14.37 17.86
C GLY A 237 -14.70 15.43 18.22
N GLY A 238 -15.47 15.94 17.24
CA GLY A 238 -16.61 16.84 17.49
C GLY A 238 -16.38 18.30 17.08
N LEU A 239 -15.62 18.54 16.01
CA LEU A 239 -15.56 19.83 15.33
C LEU A 239 -16.83 20.08 14.49
#